data_AF-A0A8H7KX06-F1
#
_entry.id   AF-A0A8H7KX06-F1
#
_cell.length_a   1.000
_cell.length_b   1.000
_cell.length_c   1.000
_cell.angle_alpha   90.00
_cell.angle_beta   90.00
_cell.angle_gamma   90.00
#
_symmetry.space_group_name_H-M   'P 1'
#
loop_
_entity.id
_entity.type
_entity.pdbx_description
1 polymer ?
#
loop_
_entity_poly.entity_id
_entity_poly.type
_entity_poly.pdbx_seq_one_letter_code
_entity_poly.pdbx_strand_id
1 'polypeptide(L)'
;MVAAAPASDYLLKRAETQKVGPAEDVDDDNTGSIYNPHKRLEPVEDVDDDNTGSIYNPHKRVEPVEDVDDDNTGSIYNPHKRAESVEDVDEDNTGSIYNPHKRVEPVEDVDDDNTGSIYNPHKRVELVEDVDDDNTGSIYNPHKRAEPAEDVDDDNVNSTYYNPHKDTE
;
A
#
# COMPACT_ATOMS: atom_id res chain seq x y z
N MET A 1 28.29 -0.07 -37.31
CA MET A 1 28.20 -0.65 -35.96
C MET A 1 27.39 0.32 -35.12
N VAL A 2 26.09 0.07 -35.00
CA VAL A 2 25.24 0.73 -34.02
C VAL A 2 24.92 -0.37 -33.02
N ALA A 3 25.48 -0.26 -31.81
CA ALA A 3 25.18 -1.19 -30.74
C ALA A 3 23.69 -1.01 -30.41
N ALA A 4 22.90 -2.05 -30.70
CA ALA A 4 21.54 -2.14 -30.19
C ALA A 4 21.64 -2.25 -28.66
N ALA A 5 21.04 -1.29 -27.95
CA ALA A 5 20.83 -1.40 -26.52
C ALA A 5 20.07 -2.71 -26.23
N PRO A 6 20.39 -3.43 -25.14
CA PRO A 6 19.61 -4.61 -24.78
C PRO A 6 18.17 -4.16 -24.55
N ALA A 7 17.24 -4.78 -25.26
CA ALA A 7 15.82 -4.66 -24.94
C ALA A 7 15.67 -5.13 -23.49
N SER A 8 15.30 -4.22 -22.60
CA SER A 8 14.88 -4.58 -21.25
C SER A 8 13.67 -5.49 -21.40
N ASP A 9 13.87 -6.79 -21.22
CA ASP A 9 12.81 -7.77 -21.09
C ASP A 9 12.02 -7.40 -19.83
N TYR A 10 10.97 -6.58 -19.98
CA TYR A 10 9.94 -6.44 -18.95
C TYR A 10 9.19 -7.77 -18.89
N LEU A 11 9.70 -8.70 -18.08
CA LEU A 11 9.02 -9.95 -17.77
C LEU A 11 7.74 -9.62 -17.00
N LEU A 12 6.61 -9.57 -17.70
CA LEU A 12 5.30 -9.46 -17.07
C LEU A 12 4.98 -10.79 -16.38
N LYS A 13 5.21 -10.87 -15.07
CA LYS A 13 4.78 -12.00 -14.23
C LYS A 13 3.25 -11.94 -14.16
N ARG A 14 2.56 -12.67 -15.06
CA ARG A 14 1.10 -12.83 -15.04
C ARG A 14 0.75 -14.01 -14.12
N ALA A 15 0.35 -13.76 -12.88
CA ALA A 15 -0.41 -14.76 -12.13
C ALA A 15 -1.90 -14.58 -12.48
N GLU A 16 -2.64 -15.65 -12.77
CA GLU A 16 -4.09 -15.54 -13.03
C GLU A 16 -4.88 -15.38 -11.72
N THR A 17 -4.31 -15.82 -10.59
CA THR A 17 -4.74 -15.58 -9.21
C THR A 17 -3.59 -16.04 -8.30
N GLN A 18 -3.07 -15.16 -7.43
CA GLN A 18 -2.06 -15.53 -6.43
C GLN A 18 -2.77 -15.72 -5.10
N LYS A 19 -2.77 -16.95 -4.59
CA LYS A 19 -3.26 -17.28 -3.26
C LYS A 19 -2.09 -17.84 -2.46
N VAL A 20 -1.66 -17.13 -1.42
CA VAL A 20 -0.70 -17.64 -0.44
C VAL A 20 -1.51 -18.27 0.70
N GLY A 21 -1.15 -19.49 1.09
CA GLY A 21 -1.76 -20.16 2.24
C GLY A 21 -1.23 -19.57 3.54
N PRO A 22 -1.71 -20.03 4.71
CA PRO A 22 -1.12 -19.64 5.96
C PRO A 22 0.36 -20.04 5.99
N ALA A 23 1.20 -19.11 6.40
CA ALA A 23 2.64 -19.24 6.56
C ALA A 23 3.06 -18.51 7.85
N GLU A 24 4.28 -18.78 8.32
CA GLU A 24 4.91 -17.92 9.33
C GLU A 24 5.30 -16.63 8.59
N ASP A 25 6.16 -16.73 7.57
CA ASP A 25 6.65 -15.56 6.82
C ASP A 25 6.28 -15.64 5.32
N VAL A 26 6.05 -14.48 4.69
CA VAL A 26 5.85 -14.34 3.23
C VAL A 26 6.67 -13.19 2.67
N ASP A 27 7.70 -13.54 1.89
CA ASP A 27 8.53 -12.56 1.18
C ASP A 27 8.13 -12.50 -0.33
N ASP A 28 7.94 -11.30 -0.89
CA ASP A 28 7.62 -11.08 -2.31
C ASP A 28 8.49 -9.99 -2.98
N ASP A 29 9.78 -10.28 -3.12
CA ASP A 29 10.71 -9.39 -3.83
C ASP A 29 10.49 -9.42 -5.34
N ASN A 30 10.21 -8.27 -5.96
CA ASN A 30 10.12 -8.21 -7.42
C ASN A 30 10.74 -6.96 -8.03
N THR A 31 11.33 -7.14 -9.21
CA THR A 31 11.77 -6.05 -10.08
C THR A 31 11.07 -6.13 -11.43
N GLY A 32 10.44 -5.04 -11.86
CA GLY A 32 9.79 -4.92 -13.15
C GLY A 32 8.28 -4.70 -13.04
N SER A 33 7.51 -5.25 -13.98
CA SER A 33 6.06 -5.06 -14.02
C SER A 33 5.33 -6.32 -13.56
N ILE A 34 4.57 -6.18 -12.47
CA ILE A 34 3.76 -7.23 -11.88
C ILE A 34 2.29 -6.99 -12.24
N TYR A 35 1.61 -8.05 -12.65
CA TYR A 35 0.18 -8.02 -12.89
C TYR A 35 -0.47 -9.21 -12.22
N ASN A 36 -1.14 -8.97 -11.09
CA ASN A 36 -1.93 -9.98 -10.40
C ASN A 36 -3.40 -9.53 -10.33
N PRO A 37 -4.30 -10.06 -11.17
CA PRO A 37 -5.70 -9.65 -11.21
C PRO A 37 -6.40 -9.90 -9.86
N HIS A 38 -5.95 -10.92 -9.11
CA HIS A 38 -6.43 -11.27 -7.78
C HIS A 38 -5.25 -11.74 -6.89
N LYS A 39 -4.77 -10.92 -5.94
CA LYS A 39 -3.82 -11.31 -4.86
C LYS A 39 -4.64 -11.52 -3.58
N ARG A 40 -4.58 -12.72 -3.01
CA ARG A 40 -5.13 -13.02 -1.68
C ARG A 40 -4.06 -13.64 -0.79
N LEU A 41 -3.81 -13.02 0.35
CA LEU A 41 -3.02 -13.58 1.43
C LEU A 41 -4.00 -14.17 2.47
N GLU A 42 -3.78 -15.42 2.88
CA GLU A 42 -4.39 -16.01 4.07
C GLU A 42 -3.62 -15.52 5.31
N PRO A 43 -4.10 -15.76 6.56
CA PRO A 43 -3.43 -15.25 7.75
C PRO A 43 -1.98 -15.73 7.84
N VAL A 44 -1.10 -14.81 8.19
CA VAL A 44 0.37 -14.94 8.24
C VAL A 44 0.88 -14.14 9.42
N GLU A 45 2.03 -14.52 9.98
CA GLU A 45 2.66 -13.73 11.06
C GLU A 45 3.31 -12.50 10.40
N ASP A 46 4.24 -12.73 9.46
CA ASP A 46 5.04 -11.67 8.85
C ASP A 46 4.87 -11.61 7.31
N VAL A 47 4.82 -10.40 6.74
CA VAL A 47 4.79 -10.16 5.28
C VAL A 47 5.76 -9.05 4.89
N ASP A 48 6.74 -9.40 4.06
CA ASP A 48 7.73 -8.47 3.49
C ASP A 48 7.56 -8.38 1.96
N ASP A 49 7.18 -7.22 1.42
CA ASP A 49 6.83 -7.01 0.00
C ASP A 49 7.79 -5.96 -0.66
N ASP A 50 9.06 -6.32 -0.95
CA ASP A 50 10.05 -5.43 -1.58
C ASP A 50 9.89 -5.32 -3.12
N ASN A 51 9.37 -4.19 -3.63
CA ASN A 51 9.08 -4.08 -5.06
C ASN A 51 9.64 -2.83 -5.75
N THR A 52 10.37 -3.05 -6.85
CA THR A 52 10.82 -1.99 -7.74
C THR A 52 10.15 -2.10 -9.11
N GLY A 53 9.31 -1.14 -9.48
CA GLY A 53 8.75 -1.02 -10.83
C GLY A 53 7.27 -0.65 -10.85
N SER A 54 6.44 -1.47 -11.50
CA SER A 54 5.00 -1.19 -11.62
C SER A 54 4.17 -2.38 -11.16
N ILE A 55 3.33 -2.16 -10.17
CA ILE A 55 2.45 -3.16 -9.59
C ILE A 55 1.01 -2.83 -9.96
N TYR A 56 0.31 -3.81 -10.51
CA TYR A 56 -1.09 -3.68 -10.83
C TYR A 56 -1.88 -4.85 -10.24
N ASN A 57 -2.56 -4.61 -9.12
CA ASN A 57 -3.42 -5.59 -8.46
C ASN A 57 -4.87 -5.05 -8.33
N PRO A 58 -5.74 -5.31 -9.32
CA PRO A 58 -7.16 -4.94 -9.31
C PRO A 58 -7.87 -5.26 -8.00
N HIS A 59 -7.56 -6.42 -7.43
CA HIS A 59 -8.15 -6.92 -6.21
C HIS A 59 -7.03 -7.50 -5.30
N LYS A 60 -6.59 -6.73 -4.30
CA LYS A 60 -5.68 -7.19 -3.21
C LYS A 60 -6.56 -7.39 -1.96
N ARG A 61 -6.61 -8.61 -1.42
CA ARG A 61 -7.17 -8.90 -0.10
C ARG A 61 -6.10 -9.51 0.80
N VAL A 62 -5.91 -8.91 1.95
CA VAL A 62 -5.03 -9.41 3.02
C VAL A 62 -5.96 -9.80 4.17
N GLU A 63 -5.85 -11.06 4.61
CA GLU A 63 -6.47 -11.55 5.86
C GLU A 63 -5.62 -11.07 7.05
N PRO A 64 -5.98 -11.32 8.32
CA PRO A 64 -5.20 -10.79 9.44
C PRO A 64 -3.72 -11.15 9.39
N VAL A 65 -2.87 -10.17 9.69
CA VAL A 65 -1.41 -10.28 9.75
C VAL A 65 -0.93 -9.68 11.06
N GLU A 66 0.15 -10.19 11.64
CA GLU A 66 0.79 -9.52 12.78
C GLU A 66 1.58 -8.33 12.22
N ASP A 67 2.62 -8.58 11.42
CA ASP A 67 3.52 -7.56 10.90
C ASP A 67 3.51 -7.48 9.35
N VAL A 68 3.42 -6.25 8.82
CA VAL A 68 3.52 -5.99 7.37
C VAL A 68 4.55 -4.92 7.09
N ASP A 69 5.55 -5.26 6.27
CA ASP A 69 6.58 -4.35 5.76
C ASP A 69 6.48 -4.26 4.22
N ASP A 70 6.01 -3.12 3.70
CA ASP A 70 5.62 -2.92 2.29
C ASP A 70 6.58 -1.88 1.63
N ASP A 71 7.79 -2.31 1.25
CA ASP A 71 8.86 -1.42 0.76
C ASP A 71 8.89 -1.27 -0.79
N ASN A 72 8.47 -0.13 -1.32
CA ASN A 72 8.12 -0.01 -2.74
C ASN A 72 8.68 1.22 -3.47
N THR A 73 9.34 0.99 -4.61
CA THR A 73 9.77 2.04 -5.53
C THR A 73 9.07 1.92 -6.89
N GLY A 74 8.25 2.91 -7.25
CA GLY A 74 7.71 3.07 -8.60
C GLY A 74 6.22 3.43 -8.64
N SER A 75 5.39 2.59 -9.26
CA SER A 75 3.96 2.87 -9.42
C SER A 75 3.10 1.69 -8.97
N ILE A 76 2.24 1.94 -7.99
CA ILE A 76 1.30 0.97 -7.44
C ILE A 76 -0.12 1.37 -7.82
N TYR A 77 -0.86 0.43 -8.39
CA TYR A 77 -2.25 0.62 -8.75
C TYR A 77 -3.10 -0.54 -8.22
N ASN A 78 -3.78 -0.31 -7.09
CA ASN A 78 -4.69 -1.29 -6.48
C ASN A 78 -6.11 -0.71 -6.34
N PRO A 79 -6.97 -0.87 -7.37
CA PRO A 79 -8.36 -0.41 -7.40
C PRO A 79 -9.16 -0.76 -6.15
N HIS A 80 -8.99 -1.98 -5.67
CA HIS A 80 -9.69 -2.51 -4.53
C HIS A 80 -8.67 -3.19 -3.60
N LYS A 81 -8.12 -2.41 -2.64
CA LYS A 81 -7.27 -2.91 -1.54
C LYS A 81 -8.16 -3.10 -0.30
N ARG A 82 -8.22 -4.31 0.24
CA ARG A 82 -8.80 -4.59 1.56
C ARG A 82 -7.77 -5.32 2.42
N ALA A 83 -7.44 -4.74 3.56
CA ALA A 83 -6.73 -5.42 4.64
C ALA A 83 -7.72 -5.67 5.79
N GLU A 84 -7.67 -6.87 6.35
CA GLU A 84 -8.28 -7.21 7.63
C GLU A 84 -7.21 -7.07 8.73
N SER A 85 -7.63 -7.03 10.00
CA SER A 85 -6.84 -6.61 11.17
C SER A 85 -5.33 -6.84 11.03
N VAL A 86 -4.55 -5.78 11.19
CA VAL A 86 -3.09 -5.85 11.20
C VAL A 86 -2.60 -5.33 12.56
N GLU A 87 -1.58 -5.91 13.17
CA GLU A 87 -1.03 -5.33 14.40
C GLU A 87 -0.14 -4.16 14.00
N ASP A 88 0.94 -4.44 13.26
CA ASP A 88 1.93 -3.44 12.84
C ASP A 88 2.01 -3.33 11.31
N VAL A 89 2.01 -2.09 10.81
CA VAL A 89 2.19 -1.78 9.39
C VAL A 89 3.31 -0.76 9.20
N ASP A 90 4.31 -1.11 8.40
CA ASP A 90 5.33 -0.20 7.87
C ASP A 90 5.17 -0.14 6.33
N GLU A 91 4.77 1.00 5.77
CA GLU A 91 4.57 1.21 4.32
C GLU A 91 5.54 2.27 3.78
N ASP A 92 6.74 1.84 3.41
CA ASP A 92 7.80 2.72 2.91
C ASP A 92 7.76 2.83 1.36
N ASN A 93 7.36 3.99 0.82
CA ASN A 93 6.99 4.11 -0.60
C ASN A 93 7.57 5.33 -1.33
N THR A 94 8.27 5.08 -2.44
CA THR A 94 8.71 6.12 -3.38
C THR A 94 8.02 6.01 -4.75
N GLY A 95 7.20 7.01 -5.08
CA GLY A 95 6.66 7.19 -6.44
C GLY A 95 5.18 7.55 -6.49
N SER A 96 4.35 6.68 -7.07
CA SER A 96 2.91 6.97 -7.25
C SER A 96 2.03 5.81 -6.81
N ILE A 97 1.15 6.10 -5.85
CA ILE A 97 0.19 5.14 -5.30
C ILE A 97 -1.21 5.58 -5.69
N TYR A 98 -1.98 4.66 -6.27
CA TYR A 98 -3.37 4.89 -6.65
C TYR A 98 -4.25 3.75 -6.15
N ASN A 99 -4.93 3.98 -5.02
CA ASN A 99 -5.88 3.02 -4.44
C ASN A 99 -7.26 3.66 -4.26
N PRO A 100 -8.11 3.64 -5.31
CA PRO A 100 -9.38 4.35 -5.32
C PRO A 100 -10.36 3.85 -4.25
N HIS A 101 -10.28 2.58 -3.89
CA HIS A 101 -11.01 1.99 -2.78
C HIS A 101 -10.04 1.24 -1.85
N LYS A 102 -9.51 1.93 -0.82
CA LYS A 102 -8.69 1.34 0.27
C LYS A 102 -9.59 1.17 1.50
N ARG A 103 -9.76 -0.06 1.98
CA ARG A 103 -10.37 -0.35 3.29
C ARG A 103 -9.34 -1.06 4.16
N VAL A 104 -9.11 -0.53 5.34
CA VAL A 104 -8.28 -1.14 6.37
C VAL A 104 -9.16 -1.30 7.61
N GLU A 105 -9.20 -2.50 8.16
CA GLU A 105 -9.84 -2.82 9.46
C GLU A 105 -8.74 -2.94 10.52
N PRO A 106 -9.09 -2.93 11.82
CA PRO A 106 -8.33 -2.25 12.87
C PRO A 106 -6.83 -2.53 12.81
N VAL A 107 -6.05 -1.46 12.94
CA VAL A 107 -4.59 -1.52 13.05
C VAL A 107 -4.20 -1.11 14.45
N GLU A 108 -3.16 -1.70 15.04
CA GLU A 108 -2.60 -1.19 16.30
C GLU A 108 -1.67 -0.02 15.95
N ASP A 109 -0.58 -0.30 15.24
CA ASP A 109 0.44 0.69 14.88
C ASP A 109 0.60 0.82 13.34
N VAL A 110 0.70 2.06 12.86
CA VAL A 110 0.97 2.37 11.44
C VAL A 110 2.11 3.37 11.33
N ASP A 111 3.13 3.02 10.56
CA ASP A 111 4.20 3.90 10.06
C ASP A 111 4.08 3.98 8.51
N ASP A 112 3.77 5.15 7.97
CA ASP A 112 3.45 5.37 6.55
C ASP A 112 4.45 6.40 5.96
N ASP A 113 5.67 5.98 5.63
CA ASP A 113 6.72 6.83 5.03
C ASP A 113 6.60 6.92 3.50
N ASN A 114 6.23 8.08 2.95
CA ASN A 114 5.93 8.18 1.52
C ASN A 114 6.52 9.40 0.82
N THR A 115 7.26 9.16 -0.27
CA THR A 115 7.72 10.19 -1.19
C THR A 115 7.03 10.11 -2.55
N GLY A 116 6.20 11.10 -2.89
CA GLY A 116 5.67 11.27 -4.25
C GLY A 116 4.20 11.67 -4.32
N SER A 117 3.34 10.81 -4.88
CA SER A 117 1.92 11.11 -5.09
C SER A 117 1.03 9.96 -4.66
N ILE A 118 0.14 10.22 -3.71
CA ILE A 118 -0.84 9.28 -3.19
C ILE A 118 -2.24 9.75 -3.54
N TYR A 119 -3.03 8.87 -4.14
CA TYR A 119 -4.41 9.16 -4.53
C TYR A 119 -5.35 8.05 -4.06
N ASN A 120 -6.02 8.27 -2.92
CA ASN A 120 -6.98 7.33 -2.35
C ASN A 120 -8.35 8.00 -2.12
N PRO A 121 -9.17 8.19 -3.17
CA PRO A 121 -10.44 8.90 -3.10
C PRO A 121 -11.42 8.34 -2.10
N HIS A 122 -11.46 7.02 -1.90
CA HIS A 122 -12.29 6.38 -0.88
C HIS A 122 -11.41 5.54 0.06
N LYS A 123 -10.72 6.20 1.00
CA LYS A 123 -9.96 5.55 2.10
C LYS A 123 -10.89 5.39 3.31
N ARG A 124 -11.09 4.17 3.79
CA ARG A 124 -11.78 3.90 5.07
C ARG A 124 -10.86 3.14 6.00
N VAL A 125 -10.70 3.65 7.22
CA VAL A 125 -9.93 3.05 8.31
C VAL A 125 -10.85 2.97 9.53
N GLU A 126 -10.91 1.82 10.21
CA GLU A 126 -11.89 1.55 11.29
C GLU A 126 -11.39 1.80 12.71
N LEU A 127 -10.12 1.61 13.01
CA LEU A 127 -9.52 1.93 14.31
C LEU A 127 -8.02 1.87 14.06
N VAL A 128 -7.29 2.85 14.61
CA VAL A 128 -5.84 2.82 14.68
C VAL A 128 -5.47 3.26 16.08
N GLU A 129 -4.57 2.58 16.78
CA GLU A 129 -4.14 3.04 18.10
C GLU A 129 -3.12 4.17 17.92
N ASP A 130 -2.01 3.87 17.23
CA ASP A 130 -0.93 4.80 16.96
C ASP A 130 -0.65 4.95 15.45
N VAL A 131 -0.42 6.20 15.02
CA VAL A 131 -0.08 6.53 13.61
C VAL A 131 1.13 7.46 13.59
N ASP A 132 2.13 7.11 12.79
CA ASP A 132 3.20 8.00 12.33
C ASP A 132 3.11 8.11 10.79
N ASP A 133 2.75 9.29 10.27
CA ASP A 133 2.56 9.54 8.84
C ASP A 133 3.63 10.56 8.36
N ASP A 134 4.70 10.11 7.69
CA ASP A 134 5.76 10.97 7.13
C ASP A 134 5.73 11.04 5.58
N ASN A 135 4.94 11.96 5.04
CA ASN A 135 4.72 12.04 3.60
C ASN A 135 5.29 13.32 2.97
N THR A 136 6.20 13.14 2.01
CA THR A 136 6.71 14.20 1.13
C THR A 136 6.05 14.13 -0.25
N GLY A 137 5.12 15.03 -0.54
CA GLY A 137 4.50 15.18 -1.87
C GLY A 137 2.97 15.22 -1.85
N SER A 138 2.31 14.94 -2.97
CA SER A 138 0.86 15.20 -3.10
C SER A 138 0.00 14.07 -2.55
N ILE A 139 -0.78 14.32 -1.50
CA ILE A 139 -1.76 13.36 -0.96
C ILE A 139 -3.19 13.84 -1.23
N TYR A 140 -3.97 13.03 -1.93
CA TYR A 140 -5.36 13.36 -2.27
C TYR A 140 -6.33 12.27 -1.84
N ASN A 141 -7.03 12.53 -0.71
CA ASN A 141 -7.95 11.58 -0.08
C ASN A 141 -9.32 12.25 0.19
N PRO A 142 -10.10 12.59 -0.85
CA PRO A 142 -11.31 13.38 -0.74
C PRO A 142 -12.45 12.76 0.07
N HIS A 143 -12.47 11.44 0.25
CA HIS A 143 -13.45 10.76 1.10
C HIS A 143 -12.74 9.83 2.08
N LYS A 144 -11.79 10.38 2.87
CA LYS A 144 -11.20 9.66 4.01
C LYS A 144 -12.22 9.60 5.15
N ARG A 145 -12.57 8.39 5.58
CA ARG A 145 -13.26 8.12 6.85
C ARG A 145 -12.29 7.36 7.74
N ALA A 146 -11.83 7.99 8.81
CA ALA A 146 -11.11 7.34 9.88
C ALA A 146 -11.97 7.44 11.14
N GLU A 147 -12.09 6.35 11.87
CA GLU A 147 -12.52 6.37 13.27
C GLU A 147 -11.35 6.92 14.12
N PRO A 148 -11.56 7.33 15.39
CA PRO A 148 -10.52 7.98 16.19
C PRO A 148 -9.27 7.11 16.33
N ALA A 149 -8.11 7.79 16.29
CA ALA A 149 -6.83 7.25 16.74
C ALA A 149 -6.46 7.83 18.10
N GLU A 150 -5.69 7.08 18.90
CA GLU A 150 -5.29 7.49 20.25
C GLU A 150 -4.05 8.39 20.22
N ASP A 151 -3.03 8.00 19.44
CA ASP A 151 -1.83 8.81 19.17
C ASP A 151 -1.63 9.01 17.66
N VAL A 152 -1.26 10.23 17.25
CA VAL A 152 -1.02 10.57 15.84
C VAL A 152 0.11 11.58 15.75
N ASP A 153 1.22 11.16 15.17
CA ASP A 153 2.26 12.02 14.63
C ASP A 153 2.10 12.12 13.09
N ASP A 154 2.21 13.32 12.54
CA ASP A 154 1.92 13.59 11.12
C ASP A 154 2.85 14.73 10.67
N ASP A 155 4.03 14.38 10.15
CA ASP A 155 5.11 15.28 9.74
C ASP A 155 5.17 15.44 8.20
N ASN A 156 4.00 15.58 7.58
CA ASN A 156 3.85 15.70 6.13
C ASN A 156 4.43 17.02 5.51
N VAL A 157 5.63 16.95 4.92
CA VAL A 157 6.32 18.10 4.31
C VAL A 157 5.94 18.34 2.84
N ASN A 158 5.60 19.59 2.51
CA ASN A 158 5.22 20.02 1.14
C ASN A 158 4.03 19.23 0.56
N SER A 159 3.22 18.66 1.44
CA SER A 159 2.04 17.90 1.06
C SER A 159 0.83 18.81 0.86
N THR A 160 0.18 18.68 -0.30
CA THR A 160 -1.14 19.27 -0.50
C THR A 160 -2.17 18.26 -0.03
N TYR A 161 -2.35 18.13 1.28
CA TYR A 161 -3.38 17.27 1.86
C TYR A 161 -4.78 17.84 1.59
N TYR A 162 -5.60 17.12 0.82
CA TYR A 162 -6.99 17.51 0.56
C TYR A 162 -7.97 16.43 1.03
N ASN A 163 -8.69 16.73 2.12
CA ASN A 163 -9.83 15.95 2.61
C ASN A 163 -11.03 16.88 2.91
N PRO A 164 -11.98 17.06 1.97
CA PRO A 164 -13.12 17.95 2.08
C PRO A 164 -14.16 17.52 3.14
N HIS A 165 -13.98 16.35 3.78
CA HIS A 165 -14.85 15.87 4.85
C HIS A 165 -14.25 15.98 6.27
N LYS A 166 -13.00 16.44 6.43
CA LYS A 166 -12.41 16.71 7.75
C LYS A 166 -13.00 17.97 8.42
N ASP A 167 -13.65 18.86 7.66
CA ASP A 167 -14.19 20.14 8.15
C ASP A 167 -15.63 20.07 8.72
N THR A 168 -16.18 18.87 8.92
CA THR A 168 -17.54 18.69 9.46
C THR A 168 -17.59 17.68 10.60
N GLU A 169 -17.00 18.04 11.74
CA GLU A 169 -17.44 17.59 13.09
C GLU A 169 -17.40 18.75 14.08
#